data_AF-A0A955G864-F1
#
_entry.id   AF-A0A955G864-F1
#
_cell.length_a   1.000
_cell.length_b   1.000
_cell.length_c   1.000
_cell.angle_alpha   90.00
_cell.angle_beta   90.00
_cell.angle_gamma   90.00
#
_symmetry.space_group_name_H-M   'P 1'
#
loop_
_entity.id
_entity.type
_entity.pdbx_description
1 polymer ?
#
loop_
_entity_poly.entity_id
_entity_poly.type
_entity_poly.pdbx_seq_one_letter_code
_entity_poly.pdbx_strand_id
1 'polypeptide(L)' 'MTVACKNILENIRYATISSVDPEGRPWGAPVWYVFGKKFKYYSCMI' A
#
# COMPACT_ATOMS: atom_id res chain seq x y z
N MET A 1 -11.15 6.22 -9.94
CA MET A 1 -11.25 5.29 -8.80
C MET A 1 -12.70 5.26 -8.34
N THR A 2 -13.27 4.08 -8.13
CA THR A 2 -14.66 3.95 -7.68
C THR A 2 -14.81 4.48 -6.24
N VAL A 3 -16.03 4.87 -5.86
CA VAL A 3 -16.33 5.35 -4.49
C VAL A 3 -15.95 4.30 -3.44
N ALA A 4 -16.17 3.01 -3.75
CA ALA A 4 -15.82 1.90 -2.87
C ALA A 4 -14.31 1.76 -2.64
N CYS A 5 -13.49 1.83 -3.70
CA CYS A 5 -12.03 1.75 -3.57
C CYS A 5 -11.46 2.91 -2.75
N LYS A 6 -12.01 4.13 -2.94
CA LYS A 6 -11.61 5.30 -2.15
C LYS A 6 -11.90 5.09 -0.66
N ASN A 7 -13.09 4.59 -0.34
CA ASN A 7 -13.51 4.37 1.04
C ASN A 7 -12.61 3.33 1.76
N ILE A 8 -12.20 2.27 1.06
CA ILE A 8 -11.26 1.29 1.62
C ILE A 8 -9.93 1.96 1.95
N LEU A 9 -9.35 2.70 1.01
CA LEU A 9 -8.02 3.29 1.16
C LEU A 9 -7.95 4.39 2.23
N GLU A 10 -9.04 5.11 2.48
CA GLU A 10 -9.12 6.14 3.52
C GLU A 10 -9.23 5.54 4.94
N ASN A 11 -9.80 4.33 5.06
CA ASN A 11 -10.13 3.72 6.36
C ASN A 11 -9.16 2.61 6.81
N ILE A 12 -8.46 1.92 5.91
CA ILE A 12 -7.46 0.93 6.31
C ILE A 12 -6.12 1.61 6.67
N ARG A 13 -5.30 0.94 7.49
CA ARG A 13 -3.99 1.43 7.96
C ARG A 13 -2.84 0.49 7.64
N TYR A 14 -3.16 -0.75 7.28
CA TYR A 14 -2.22 -1.81 6.96
C TYR A 14 -2.43 -2.25 5.53
N ALA A 15 -1.34 -2.47 4.81
CA ALA A 15 -1.33 -3.03 3.47
C ALA A 15 -0.13 -3.95 3.31
N THR A 16 -0.17 -4.80 2.29
CA THR A 16 1.01 -5.53 1.82
C THR A 16 1.53 -4.82 0.58
N ILE A 17 2.79 -4.40 0.59
CA ILE A 17 3.47 -4.01 -0.64
C ILE A 17 4.08 -5.28 -1.22
N SER A 18 3.74 -5.55 -2.49
CA SER A 18 4.33 -6.62 -3.28
C SER A 18 5.28 -6.03 -4.31
N SER A 19 6.45 -6.64 -4.45
CA SER A 19 7.47 -6.31 -5.43
C SER A 19 8.11 -7.60 -5.95
N VAL A 20 9.09 -7.45 -6.83
CA VAL A 20 10.06 -8.50 -7.15
C VAL A 20 11.37 -8.21 -6.44
N ASP A 21 12.08 -9.27 -6.02
CA ASP A 21 13.45 -9.18 -5.56
C ASP A 21 14.44 -9.05 -6.74
N PRO A 22 15.75 -8.83 -6.51
CA PRO A 22 16.74 -8.73 -7.58
C PRO A 22 16.82 -9.98 -8.49
N GLU A 23 16.42 -11.13 -7.98
CA GLU A 23 16.37 -12.40 -8.71
C GLU A 23 15.02 -12.63 -9.44
N GLY A 24 14.09 -11.66 -9.37
CA GLY A 24 12.78 -11.73 -10.02
C GLY A 24 11.73 -12.55 -9.28
N ARG A 25 12.02 -13.01 -8.06
CA ARG A 25 11.06 -13.76 -7.24
C ARG A 25 10.06 -12.78 -6.60
N PRO A 26 8.80 -13.21 -6.41
CA PRO A 26 7.82 -12.40 -5.71
C PRO A 26 8.25 -12.17 -4.26
N TRP A 27 8.19 -10.91 -3.84
CA TRP A 27 8.44 -10.49 -2.47
C TRP A 27 7.27 -9.65 -1.97
N GLY A 28 6.90 -9.82 -0.71
CA GLY A 28 5.83 -9.05 -0.11
C GLY A 28 6.13 -8.76 1.36
N ALA A 29 5.86 -7.54 1.80
CA ALA A 29 6.03 -7.14 3.19
C ALA A 29 4.80 -6.38 3.71
N PRO A 30 4.37 -6.64 4.96
CA PRO A 30 3.36 -5.81 5.60
C PRO A 30 3.94 -4.42 5.87
N VAL A 31 3.16 -3.39 5.59
CA VAL A 31 3.53 -1.99 5.82
C VAL A 31 2.38 -1.22 6.45
N TRP A 32 2.76 -0.20 7.21
CA TRP A 32 1.84 0.87 7.60
C TRP A 32 1.86 1.91 6.50
N TYR A 33 0.70 2.45 6.14
CA TYR A 33 0.65 3.53 5.18
C TYR A 33 -0.29 4.66 5.58
N VAL A 34 0.01 5.86 5.10
CA VAL A 34 -0.86 7.04 5.21
C VAL A 34 -1.37 7.42 3.83
N PHE A 35 -2.69 7.59 3.73
CA PHE A 35 -3.34 8.05 2.50
C PHE A 35 -3.35 9.59 2.44
N GLY A 36 -2.57 10.16 1.52
CA GLY A 36 -2.43 11.61 1.35
C GLY A 36 -3.33 12.21 0.26
N LYS A 37 -3.37 13.55 0.19
CA LYS A 37 -4.01 14.27 -0.92
C LYS A 37 -3.34 13.90 -2.25
N LYS A 38 -4.14 13.75 -3.31
CA LYS A 38 -3.74 13.31 -4.67
C LYS A 38 -3.32 11.82 -4.77
N PHE A 39 -3.92 10.93 -3.98
CA PHE A 39 -3.71 9.47 -4.07
C PHE A 39 -2.24 9.06 -3.86
N LYS A 40 -1.49 9.83 -3.06
CA LYS A 40 -0.12 9.50 -2.70
C LYS A 40 -0.11 8.63 -1.46
N TYR A 41 0.69 7.56 -1.51
CA TYR A 41 0.88 6.62 -0.40
C TYR A 41 2.30 6.80 0.14
N TYR A 42 2.39 6.97 1.45
CA TYR A 42 3.66 6.96 2.17
C TYR A 42 3.64 5.72 3.05
N SER A 43 4.60 4.82 2.87
CA SER A 43 4.67 3.56 3.61
C SER A 43 5.98 3.48 4.41
N CYS A 44 5.90 2.83 5.56
CA CYS A 44 7.05 2.50 6.40
C CYS A 44 7.01 1.00 6.69
N MET A 45 8.14 0.32 6.48
CA MET A 45 8.32 -1.08 6.88
C MET A 45 8.53 -1.13 8.39
N ILE A 46 7.93 -2.13 9.04
CA ILE A 46 8.12 -2.43 10.47
C ILE A 46 9.32 -3.35 10.61
#